data_AF-A0A2M6W3H6-F1
#
_entry.id   AF-A0A2M6W3H6-F1
#
_cell.length_a   1.000
_cell.length_b   1.000
_cell.length_c   1.000
_cell.angle_alpha   90.00
_cell.angle_beta   90.00
_cell.angle_gamma   90.00
#
_symmetry.space_group_name_H-M   'P 1'
#
loop_
_entity.id
_entity.type
_entity.pdbx_description
1 polymer ?
#
loop_
_entity_poly.entity_id
_entity_poly.type
_entity_poly.pdbx_seq_one_letter_code
_entity_poly.pdbx_strand_id
1 'polypeptide(L)'
;MLALFWFTFLYQPLFNALVWIYVNIADQNLGWAVVWLTVFLRILLLPLSILSARNVKRREQAQLKAEQATKDFKSDPIARKEAVRRIMRQYNISPWAQVLSLGIQLLVLVLLYQVFITGIEGRKVVATLYESINYPGKLDVIFHGFDIGRRHDYFWAGLTSLYLFLSIFISNWNQKWTTAKATFLFLFPLFTFGALWWLPMVKSLFILTSMIFSDIIQLVIWPFKKIKDNA
;
A
#
# COMPACT_ATOMS: atom_id res chain seq x y z
N MET A 1 -15.41 11.02 20.97
CA MET A 1 -15.74 11.61 19.65
C MET A 1 -14.94 10.98 18.51
N LEU A 2 -13.60 10.97 18.53
CA LEU A 2 -12.78 10.36 17.47
C LEU A 2 -13.03 8.85 17.27
N ALA A 3 -13.21 8.09 18.36
CA ALA A 3 -13.50 6.65 18.29
C ALA A 3 -14.85 6.35 17.62
N LEU A 4 -15.88 7.19 17.86
CA LEU A 4 -17.18 7.07 17.21
C LEU A 4 -17.08 7.42 15.73
N PHE A 5 -16.36 8.49 15.37
CA PHE A 5 -16.12 8.83 13.98
C PHE A 5 -15.40 7.69 13.23
N TRP A 6 -14.33 7.14 13.83
CA TRP A 6 -13.61 6.00 13.29
C TRP A 6 -14.52 4.79 13.08
N PHE A 7 -15.34 4.48 14.08
CA PHE A 7 -16.25 3.36 14.01
C PHE A 7 -17.32 3.55 12.92
N THR A 8 -18.05 4.66 12.96
CA THR A 8 -19.23 4.90 12.11
C THR A 8 -18.87 5.20 10.65
N PHE A 9 -17.79 5.94 10.38
CA PHE A 9 -17.50 6.39 9.01
C PHE A 9 -16.44 5.55 8.30
N LEU A 10 -15.57 4.85 9.03
CA LEU A 10 -14.47 4.09 8.42
C LEU A 10 -14.66 2.59 8.64
N TYR A 11 -14.75 2.18 9.90
CA TYR A 11 -14.77 0.76 10.25
C TYR A 11 -16.07 0.06 9.83
N GLN A 12 -17.22 0.59 10.24
CA GLN A 12 -18.52 -0.02 10.00
C GLN A 12 -18.85 -0.13 8.51
N PRO A 13 -18.69 0.91 7.66
CA PRO A 13 -18.94 0.77 6.23
C PRO A 13 -18.00 -0.24 5.57
N LEU A 14 -16.72 -0.27 5.97
CA LEU A 14 -15.75 -1.21 5.44
C LEU A 14 -16.07 -2.66 5.85
N PHE A 15 -16.48 -2.87 7.11
CA PHE A 15 -16.91 -4.17 7.60
C PHE A 15 -18.15 -4.67 6.84
N ASN A 16 -19.14 -3.81 6.66
CA ASN A 16 -20.35 -4.12 5.89
C ASN A 16 -20.01 -4.44 4.43
N ALA A 17 -19.12 -3.66 3.80
CA ALA A 17 -18.63 -3.96 2.46
C ALA A 17 -17.93 -5.32 2.38
N LEU A 18 -17.10 -5.66 3.38
CA LEU A 18 -16.44 -6.97 3.41
C LEU A 18 -17.44 -8.12 3.45
N VAL A 19 -18.42 -8.06 4.36
CA VAL A 19 -19.42 -9.12 4.51
C VAL A 19 -20.33 -9.20 3.28
N TRP A 20 -20.69 -8.06 2.70
CA TRP A 20 -21.45 -8.04 1.45
C TRP A 20 -20.68 -8.68 0.29
N ILE A 21 -19.39 -8.37 0.13
CA ILE A 21 -18.52 -9.01 -0.87
C ILE A 21 -18.39 -10.51 -0.59
N TYR A 22 -18.22 -10.89 0.68
CA TYR A 22 -18.12 -12.29 1.09
C TYR A 22 -19.33 -13.11 0.66
N VAL A 23 -20.54 -12.58 0.89
CA VAL A 23 -21.80 -13.29 0.58
C VAL A 23 -22.12 -13.29 -0.90
N ASN A 24 -21.86 -12.19 -1.63
CA ASN A 24 -22.39 -12.00 -2.99
C ASN A 24 -21.36 -12.20 -4.11
N ILE A 25 -20.06 -12.02 -3.84
CA ILE A 25 -19.02 -11.99 -4.89
C ILE A 25 -17.94 -13.05 -4.64
N ALA A 26 -17.57 -13.28 -3.39
CA ALA A 26 -16.43 -14.10 -3.04
C ALA A 26 -16.78 -15.56 -2.76
N ASP A 27 -17.97 -16.03 -3.14
CA ASP A 27 -18.46 -17.39 -2.92
C ASP A 27 -18.23 -17.91 -1.50
N GLN A 28 -18.48 -17.04 -0.50
CA GLN A 28 -18.26 -17.34 0.92
C GLN A 28 -16.80 -17.65 1.28
N ASN A 29 -15.83 -17.11 0.55
CA ASN A 29 -14.40 -17.20 0.88
C ASN A 29 -13.85 -15.84 1.37
N LEU A 30 -13.36 -15.80 2.60
CA LEU A 30 -12.89 -14.54 3.20
C LEU A 30 -11.60 -14.03 2.56
N GLY A 31 -10.75 -14.91 2.02
CA GLY A 31 -9.55 -14.50 1.30
C GLY A 31 -9.88 -13.74 0.02
N TRP A 32 -10.80 -14.28 -0.79
CA TRP A 32 -11.30 -13.57 -1.97
C TRP A 32 -12.06 -12.29 -1.62
N ALA A 33 -12.81 -12.29 -0.51
CA ALA A 33 -13.50 -11.08 -0.05
C ALA A 33 -12.50 -9.95 0.27
N VAL A 34 -11.38 -10.28 0.92
CA VAL A 34 -10.30 -9.33 1.20
C VAL A 34 -9.64 -8.83 -0.10
N VAL A 35 -9.38 -9.71 -1.07
CA VAL A 35 -8.82 -9.32 -2.38
C VAL A 35 -9.73 -8.31 -3.08
N TRP A 36 -11.02 -8.61 -3.20
CA TRP A 36 -12.01 -7.72 -3.83
C TRP A 36 -12.16 -6.40 -3.08
N LEU A 37 -12.21 -6.43 -1.75
CA LEU A 37 -12.26 -5.22 -0.94
C LEU A 37 -11.02 -4.35 -1.14
N THR A 38 -9.84 -4.97 -1.26
CA THR A 38 -8.59 -4.27 -1.52
C THR A 38 -8.62 -3.57 -2.87
N VAL A 39 -9.08 -4.26 -3.92
CA VAL A 39 -9.25 -3.68 -5.26
C VAL A 39 -10.23 -2.51 -5.23
N PHE A 40 -11.37 -2.67 -4.57
CA PHE A 40 -12.37 -1.61 -4.41
C PHE A 40 -11.78 -0.36 -3.72
N LEU A 41 -11.08 -0.54 -2.59
CA LEU A 41 -10.41 0.56 -1.91
C LEU A 41 -9.33 1.23 -2.77
N ARG A 42 -8.58 0.44 -3.54
CA ARG A 42 -7.56 0.95 -4.46
C ARG A 42 -8.18 1.78 -5.59
N ILE A 43 -9.35 1.41 -6.10
CA ILE A 43 -10.09 2.21 -7.08
C ILE A 43 -10.56 3.53 -6.45
N LEU A 44 -11.10 3.50 -5.23
CA LEU A 44 -11.56 4.71 -4.53
C LEU A 44 -10.41 5.68 -4.23
N LEU A 45 -9.22 5.15 -3.88
CA LEU A 45 -8.00 5.92 -3.60
C LEU A 45 -7.15 6.19 -4.85
N LEU A 46 -7.58 5.73 -6.02
CA LEU A 46 -6.89 5.92 -7.30
C LEU A 46 -6.62 7.39 -7.65
N PRO A 47 -7.60 8.33 -7.58
CA PRO A 47 -7.34 9.73 -7.96
C PRO A 47 -6.24 10.36 -7.10
N LEU A 48 -6.23 10.06 -5.80
CA LEU A 48 -5.20 10.51 -4.89
C LEU A 48 -3.82 9.91 -5.23
N SER A 49 -3.79 8.62 -5.57
CA SER A 49 -2.57 7.92 -5.97
C SER A 49 -1.97 8.52 -7.27
N ILE A 50 -2.82 8.83 -8.25
CA ILE A 50 -2.41 9.49 -9.51
C ILE A 50 -1.86 10.89 -9.24
N LEU A 51 -2.50 11.68 -8.38
CA LEU A 51 -2.03 13.01 -7.99
C LEU A 51 -0.64 12.94 -7.34
N SER A 52 -0.40 11.95 -6.48
CA SER A 52 0.92 11.71 -5.87
C SER A 52 1.98 11.32 -6.91
N ALA A 53 1.60 10.54 -7.93
CA ALA A 53 2.48 10.05 -8.98
C ALA A 53 2.82 11.08 -10.09
N ARG A 54 1.99 12.11 -10.29
CA ARG A 54 2.19 13.14 -11.34
C ARG A 54 3.52 13.90 -11.20
N ASN A 55 4.07 13.97 -9.99
CA ASN A 55 5.28 14.75 -9.69
C ASN A 55 6.58 13.92 -9.66
N VAL A 56 6.57 12.65 -10.08
CA VAL A 56 7.76 11.78 -10.00
C VAL A 56 8.94 12.32 -10.80
N LYS A 57 8.74 12.73 -12.07
CA LYS A 57 9.83 13.28 -12.91
C LYS A 57 10.44 14.57 -12.33
N ARG A 58 9.59 15.47 -11.83
CA ARG A 58 10.04 16.72 -11.18
C ARG A 58 10.83 16.42 -9.91
N ARG A 59 10.40 15.42 -9.12
CA ARG A 59 11.10 14.96 -7.92
C ARG A 59 12.47 14.37 -8.24
N GLU A 60 12.55 13.54 -9.27
CA GLU A 60 13.83 12.95 -9.71
C GLU A 60 14.82 14.04 -10.16
N GLN A 61 14.38 14.99 -10.97
CA GLN A 61 15.21 16.14 -11.38
C GLN A 61 15.67 16.99 -10.19
N ALA A 62 14.78 17.25 -9.23
CA ALA A 62 15.13 18.00 -8.03
C ALA A 62 16.13 17.25 -7.14
N GLN A 63 15.99 15.93 -7.00
CA GLN A 63 16.95 15.09 -6.29
C GLN A 63 18.33 15.15 -6.95
N LEU A 64 18.40 15.00 -8.27
CA LEU A 64 19.67 15.08 -9.00
C LEU A 64 20.36 16.44 -8.82
N LYS A 65 19.61 17.55 -8.91
CA LYS A 65 20.16 18.88 -8.66
C LYS A 65 20.59 19.07 -7.20
N ALA A 66 19.84 18.52 -6.25
CA ALA A 66 20.21 18.56 -4.84
C ALA A 66 21.49 17.75 -4.55
N GLU A 67 21.66 16.59 -5.18
CA GLU A 67 22.89 15.80 -5.07
C GLU A 67 24.10 16.56 -5.64
N GLN A 68 23.94 17.25 -6.76
CA GLN A 68 25.01 18.07 -7.35
C GLN A 68 25.37 19.26 -6.45
N ALA A 69 24.37 20.02 -6.00
CA ALA A 69 24.57 21.21 -5.18
C ALA A 69 25.16 20.90 -3.79
N THR A 70 24.99 19.67 -3.29
CA THR A 70 25.53 19.27 -1.98
C THR A 70 26.96 18.73 -2.02
N LYS A 71 27.56 18.57 -3.21
CA LYS A 71 28.96 18.11 -3.34
C LYS A 71 29.95 19.09 -2.72
N ASP A 72 29.63 20.38 -2.76
CA ASP A 72 30.50 21.45 -2.30
C ASP A 72 30.38 21.71 -0.79
N PHE A 73 29.29 21.23 -0.15
CA PHE A 73 28.99 21.44 1.27
C PHE A 73 29.24 20.18 2.12
N LYS A 74 30.21 19.34 1.76
CA LYS A 74 30.49 18.09 2.50
C LYS A 74 30.92 18.34 3.95
N SER A 75 31.63 19.45 4.21
CA SER A 75 32.13 19.85 5.52
C SER A 75 31.11 20.61 6.38
N ASP A 76 30.00 21.08 5.81
CA ASP A 76 28.96 21.83 6.51
C ASP A 76 27.58 21.15 6.37
N PRO A 77 27.18 20.32 7.34
CA PRO A 77 25.88 19.65 7.34
C PRO A 77 24.69 20.61 7.38
N ILE A 78 24.85 21.81 7.92
CA ILE A 78 23.77 22.81 8.04
C ILE A 78 23.55 23.45 6.67
N ALA A 79 24.61 23.96 6.05
CA ALA A 79 24.54 24.52 4.69
C ALA A 79 24.05 23.48 3.68
N ARG A 80 24.47 22.21 3.84
CA ARG A 80 23.99 21.09 3.01
C ARG A 80 22.47 20.90 3.12
N LYS A 81 21.92 20.86 4.33
CA LYS A 81 20.46 20.71 4.54
C LYS A 81 19.69 21.89 3.96
N GLU A 82 20.21 23.10 4.11
CA GLU A 82 19.56 24.30 3.60
C GLU A 82 19.55 24.35 2.06
N ALA A 83 20.66 23.99 1.41
CA ALA A 83 20.76 23.89 -0.05
C ALA A 83 19.74 22.90 -0.62
N VAL A 84 19.61 21.72 -0.01
CA VAL A 84 18.59 20.73 -0.39
C VAL A 84 17.19 21.31 -0.24
N ARG A 85 16.88 21.95 0.90
CA ARG A 85 15.56 22.55 1.15
C ARG A 85 15.22 23.63 0.13
N ARG A 86 16.20 24.47 -0.24
CA ARG A 86 16.03 25.55 -1.24
C ARG A 86 15.67 24.96 -2.61
N ILE A 87 16.38 23.92 -3.05
CA ILE A 87 16.11 23.24 -4.33
C ILE A 87 14.74 22.57 -4.32
N MET A 88 14.38 21.85 -3.26
CA MET A 88 13.06 21.20 -3.15
C MET A 88 11.91 22.22 -3.25
N ARG A 89 12.09 23.41 -2.65
CA ARG A 89 11.13 24.53 -2.76
C ARG A 89 11.04 25.11 -4.16
N GLN A 90 12.17 25.31 -4.85
CA GLN A 90 12.18 25.78 -6.24
C GLN A 90 11.39 24.86 -7.18
N TYR A 91 11.43 23.55 -6.92
CA TYR A 91 10.69 22.56 -7.69
C TYR A 91 9.23 22.35 -7.22
N ASN A 92 8.75 23.14 -6.24
CA ASN A 92 7.42 23.00 -5.63
C ASN A 92 7.13 21.58 -5.11
N ILE A 93 8.16 20.91 -4.57
CA ILE A 93 8.02 19.57 -4.01
C ILE A 93 7.69 19.70 -2.52
N SER A 94 6.48 19.30 -2.15
CA SER A 94 6.08 19.17 -0.75
C SER A 94 6.52 17.81 -0.17
N PRO A 95 7.33 17.78 0.91
CA PRO A 95 7.68 16.55 1.62
C PRO A 95 6.47 15.88 2.27
N TRP A 96 5.45 16.67 2.63
CA TRP A 96 4.25 16.19 3.33
C TRP A 96 3.37 15.28 2.48
N ALA A 97 3.40 15.41 1.16
CA ALA A 97 2.61 14.57 0.27
C ALA A 97 2.96 13.08 0.41
N GLN A 98 4.26 12.77 0.62
CA GLN A 98 4.70 11.39 0.80
C GLN A 98 4.28 10.83 2.18
N VAL A 99 4.40 11.65 3.23
CA VAL A 99 3.97 11.26 4.58
C VAL A 99 2.46 11.03 4.62
N LEU A 100 1.66 11.90 3.99
CA LEU A 100 0.20 11.76 3.92
C LEU A 100 -0.20 10.47 3.20
N SER A 101 0.44 10.18 2.07
CA SER A 101 0.23 8.94 1.31
C SER A 101 0.53 7.70 2.15
N LEU A 102 1.65 7.69 2.89
CA LEU A 102 2.01 6.59 3.78
C LEU A 102 1.03 6.46 4.95
N GLY A 103 0.58 7.58 5.52
CA GLY A 103 -0.41 7.60 6.59
C GLY A 103 -1.73 6.96 6.18
N ILE A 104 -2.22 7.26 4.96
CA ILE A 104 -3.43 6.65 4.40
C ILE A 104 -3.23 5.14 4.19
N GLN A 105 -2.05 4.73 3.71
CA GLN A 105 -1.74 3.31 3.53
C GLN A 105 -1.78 2.53 4.86
N LEU A 106 -1.19 3.11 5.92
CA LEU A 106 -1.22 2.53 7.26
C LEU A 106 -2.64 2.49 7.83
N LEU A 107 -3.41 3.56 7.64
CA LEU A 107 -4.81 3.64 8.07
C LEU A 107 -5.65 2.52 7.44
N VAL A 108 -5.55 2.33 6.13
CA VAL A 108 -6.27 1.26 5.42
C VAL A 108 -5.86 -0.12 5.92
N LEU A 109 -4.56 -0.35 6.14
CA LEU A 109 -4.05 -1.62 6.66
C LEU A 109 -4.59 -1.93 8.06
N VAL A 110 -4.65 -0.93 8.94
CA VAL A 110 -5.21 -1.07 10.29
C VAL A 110 -6.70 -1.38 10.23
N LEU A 111 -7.46 -0.68 9.38
CA LEU A 111 -8.90 -0.93 9.22
C LEU A 111 -9.17 -2.36 8.74
N LEU A 112 -8.47 -2.82 7.70
CA LEU A 112 -8.65 -4.18 7.19
C LEU A 112 -8.30 -5.24 8.23
N TYR A 113 -7.24 -5.03 9.01
CA TYR A 113 -6.88 -5.92 10.11
C TYR A 113 -7.96 -5.98 11.19
N GLN A 114 -8.52 -4.84 11.60
CA GLN A 114 -9.59 -4.80 12.60
C GLN A 114 -10.86 -5.50 12.10
N VAL A 115 -11.24 -5.21 10.86
CA VAL A 115 -12.42 -5.79 10.20
C VAL A 115 -12.27 -7.31 10.12
N PHE A 116 -11.08 -7.78 9.74
CA PHE A 116 -10.77 -9.20 9.62
C PHE A 116 -10.84 -9.94 10.96
N ILE A 117 -10.17 -9.44 12.01
CA ILE A 117 -10.22 -10.07 13.33
C ILE A 117 -11.64 -10.13 13.88
N THR A 118 -12.39 -9.03 13.75
CA THR A 118 -13.77 -8.98 14.25
C THR A 118 -14.67 -9.94 13.47
N GLY A 119 -14.46 -10.08 12.16
CA GLY A 119 -15.18 -11.02 11.31
C GLY A 119 -14.97 -12.48 11.74
N ILE A 120 -13.74 -12.86 12.11
CA ILE A 120 -13.42 -14.21 12.59
C ILE A 120 -13.99 -14.46 13.99
N GLU A 121 -13.93 -13.46 14.87
CA GLU A 121 -14.37 -13.63 16.26
C GLU A 121 -15.89 -13.83 16.42
N GLY A 122 -16.70 -13.54 15.39
CA GLY A 122 -18.13 -13.87 15.26
C GLY A 122 -19.08 -13.18 16.25
N ARG A 123 -18.66 -12.97 17.49
CA ARG A 123 -19.47 -12.51 18.63
C ARG A 123 -19.83 -11.02 18.58
N LYS A 124 -19.06 -10.19 17.89
CA LYS A 124 -19.32 -8.75 17.71
C LYS A 124 -19.86 -8.39 16.32
N VAL A 125 -20.02 -9.40 15.46
CA VAL A 125 -20.32 -9.23 14.03
C VAL A 125 -21.76 -8.75 13.82
N VAL A 126 -22.73 -9.41 14.46
CA VAL A 126 -24.15 -9.12 14.28
C VAL A 126 -24.51 -7.70 14.75
N ALA A 127 -23.89 -7.19 15.81
CA ALA A 127 -24.14 -5.84 16.32
C ALA A 127 -23.54 -4.72 15.45
N THR A 128 -22.64 -5.04 14.52
CA THR A 128 -21.96 -4.03 13.68
C THR A 128 -22.50 -4.00 12.24
N LEU A 129 -23.23 -5.05 11.84
CA LEU A 129 -23.82 -5.16 10.51
C LEU A 129 -25.06 -4.28 10.37
N TYR A 130 -25.28 -3.76 9.17
CA TYR A 130 -26.54 -3.18 8.78
C TYR A 130 -27.59 -4.28 8.64
N GLU A 131 -28.84 -3.93 8.92
CA GLU A 131 -29.99 -4.85 8.90
C GLU A 131 -30.17 -5.56 7.55
N SER A 132 -29.67 -4.96 6.45
CA SER A 132 -29.73 -5.50 5.10
C SER A 132 -28.70 -6.58 4.78
N ILE A 133 -27.74 -6.86 5.67
CA ILE A 133 -26.66 -7.83 5.42
C ILE A 133 -26.92 -9.14 6.16
N ASN A 134 -27.19 -10.20 5.39
CA ASN A 134 -27.34 -11.55 5.91
C ASN A 134 -25.98 -12.13 6.30
N TYR A 135 -25.75 -12.36 7.59
CA TYR A 135 -24.52 -12.98 8.09
C TYR A 135 -24.68 -14.52 8.14
N PRO A 136 -23.90 -15.30 7.36
CA PRO A 136 -24.04 -16.75 7.30
C PRO A 136 -23.46 -17.49 8.52
N GLY A 137 -23.03 -16.77 9.58
CA GLY A 137 -22.39 -17.38 10.74
C GLY A 137 -20.88 -17.47 10.56
N LYS A 138 -20.28 -18.65 10.69
CA LYS A 138 -18.81 -18.79 10.60
C LYS A 138 -18.31 -18.40 9.21
N LEU A 139 -17.34 -17.49 9.16
CA LEU A 139 -16.66 -17.11 7.93
C LEU A 139 -15.60 -18.16 7.57
N ASP A 140 -15.57 -18.60 6.33
CA ASP A 140 -14.50 -19.46 5.82
C ASP A 140 -13.22 -18.64 5.63
N VAL A 141 -12.21 -18.95 6.44
CA VAL A 141 -10.91 -18.29 6.49
C VAL A 141 -9.86 -19.02 5.64
N ILE A 142 -10.22 -20.13 4.99
CA ILE A 142 -9.27 -20.93 4.20
C ILE A 142 -9.19 -20.36 2.78
N PHE A 143 -8.01 -19.84 2.43
CA PHE A 143 -7.70 -19.34 1.09
C PHE A 143 -6.65 -20.24 0.44
N HIS A 144 -7.04 -20.99 -0.60
CA HIS A 144 -6.18 -21.95 -1.30
C HIS A 144 -5.46 -22.95 -0.37
N GLY A 145 -6.14 -23.40 0.69
CA GLY A 145 -5.59 -24.33 1.68
C GLY A 145 -4.79 -23.67 2.82
N PHE A 146 -4.66 -22.35 2.83
CA PHE A 146 -4.00 -21.59 3.89
C PHE A 146 -5.03 -20.84 4.74
N ASP A 147 -4.89 -20.92 6.06
CA ASP A 147 -5.67 -20.07 6.97
C ASP A 147 -5.12 -18.64 6.93
N ILE A 148 -5.93 -17.70 6.43
CA ILE A 148 -5.53 -16.31 6.26
C ILE A 148 -5.35 -15.57 7.60
N GLY A 149 -5.86 -16.13 8.71
CA GLY A 149 -5.68 -15.63 10.07
C GLY A 149 -4.40 -16.12 10.75
N ARG A 150 -3.75 -17.13 10.16
CA ARG A 150 -2.51 -17.69 10.69
C ARG A 150 -1.37 -16.67 10.62
N ARG A 151 -0.59 -16.60 11.70
CA ARG A 151 0.70 -15.89 11.76
C ARG A 151 1.84 -16.83 11.43
N HIS A 152 3.01 -16.27 11.10
CA HIS A 152 4.21 -17.03 10.72
C HIS A 152 4.00 -17.83 9.43
N ASP A 153 3.27 -17.25 8.48
CA ASP A 153 3.16 -17.79 7.13
C ASP A 153 4.42 -17.46 6.32
N TYR A 154 5.04 -18.49 5.74
CA TYR A 154 6.24 -18.33 4.93
C TYR A 154 5.92 -18.14 3.45
N PHE A 155 4.84 -18.78 2.96
CA PHE A 155 4.55 -18.87 1.54
C PHE A 155 4.11 -17.52 0.97
N TRP A 156 3.05 -16.91 1.53
CA TRP A 156 2.52 -15.64 1.04
C TRP A 156 3.38 -14.46 1.43
N ALA A 157 4.02 -14.48 2.61
CA ALA A 157 5.03 -13.48 2.96
C ALA A 157 6.22 -13.53 1.99
N GLY A 158 6.71 -14.73 1.66
CA GLY A 158 7.79 -14.97 0.70
C GLY A 158 7.42 -14.50 -0.71
N LEU A 159 6.23 -14.87 -1.19
CA LEU A 159 5.71 -14.44 -2.48
C LEU A 159 5.59 -12.92 -2.58
N THR A 160 5.07 -12.27 -1.54
CA THR A 160 4.94 -10.79 -1.48
C THR A 160 6.31 -10.11 -1.50
N SER A 161 7.25 -10.61 -0.70
CA SER A 161 8.63 -10.09 -0.67
C SER A 161 9.34 -10.28 -2.01
N LEU A 162 9.19 -11.44 -2.65
CA LEU A 162 9.78 -11.70 -3.97
C LEU A 162 9.18 -10.79 -5.04
N TYR A 163 7.85 -10.60 -5.03
CA TYR A 163 7.19 -9.66 -5.92
C TYR A 163 7.71 -8.23 -5.73
N LEU A 164 7.87 -7.80 -4.48
CA LEU A 164 8.44 -6.50 -4.16
C LEU A 164 9.89 -6.34 -4.63
N PHE A 165 10.71 -7.36 -4.45
CA PHE A 165 12.07 -7.39 -4.97
C PHE A 165 12.09 -7.20 -6.50
N LEU A 166 11.28 -7.99 -7.22
CA LEU A 166 11.18 -7.91 -8.68
C LEU A 166 10.66 -6.54 -9.15
N SER A 167 9.65 -5.99 -8.46
CA SER A 167 9.10 -4.67 -8.77
C SER A 167 10.16 -3.56 -8.62
N ILE A 168 10.94 -3.57 -7.53
CA ILE A 168 12.05 -2.61 -7.33
C ILE A 168 13.13 -2.80 -8.39
N PHE A 169 13.48 -4.04 -8.72
CA PHE A 169 14.47 -4.37 -9.72
C PHE A 169 14.08 -3.86 -11.11
N ILE A 170 12.86 -4.16 -11.56
CA ILE A 170 12.32 -3.69 -12.85
C ILE A 170 12.25 -2.17 -12.89
N SER A 171 11.80 -1.53 -11.81
CA SER A 171 11.68 -0.06 -11.72
C SER A 171 13.05 0.66 -11.87
N ASN A 172 14.12 0.04 -11.37
CA ASN A 172 15.47 0.62 -11.41
C ASN A 172 16.33 0.12 -12.59
N TRP A 173 15.82 -0.77 -13.44
CA TRP A 173 16.59 -1.44 -14.49
C TRP A 173 17.33 -0.46 -15.43
N ASN A 174 16.72 0.67 -15.77
CA ASN A 174 17.30 1.70 -16.66
C ASN A 174 18.08 2.81 -15.93
N GLN A 175 18.24 2.73 -14.60
CA GLN A 175 18.88 3.79 -13.81
C GLN A 175 20.30 3.41 -13.41
N LYS A 176 21.14 4.42 -13.12
CA LYS A 176 22.47 4.17 -12.54
C LYS A 176 22.33 3.54 -11.16
N TRP A 177 22.98 2.39 -10.97
CA TRP A 177 23.05 1.69 -9.71
C TRP A 177 23.97 2.44 -8.74
N THR A 178 23.42 2.82 -7.61
CA THR A 178 24.17 3.40 -6.49
C THR A 178 24.16 2.40 -5.32
N THR A 179 25.14 2.49 -4.42
CA THR A 179 25.22 1.62 -3.24
C THR A 179 23.91 1.67 -2.43
N ALA A 180 23.32 2.86 -2.27
CA ALA A 180 22.04 3.03 -1.58
C ALA A 180 20.88 2.26 -2.26
N LYS A 181 20.79 2.31 -3.59
CA LYS A 181 19.75 1.57 -4.35
C LYS A 181 19.94 0.06 -4.23
N ALA A 182 21.19 -0.41 -4.30
CA ALA A 182 21.52 -1.81 -4.13
C ALA A 182 21.19 -2.30 -2.70
N THR A 183 21.55 -1.53 -1.66
CA THR A 183 21.18 -1.85 -0.29
C THR A 183 19.66 -1.89 -0.12
N PHE A 184 18.93 -0.92 -0.67
CA PHE A 184 17.47 -0.88 -0.59
C PHE A 184 16.81 -2.08 -1.29
N LEU A 185 17.33 -2.51 -2.44
CA LEU A 185 16.82 -3.65 -3.21
C LEU A 185 16.75 -4.93 -2.37
N PHE A 186 17.75 -5.19 -1.51
CA PHE A 186 17.76 -6.39 -0.67
C PHE A 186 17.15 -6.17 0.71
N LEU A 187 17.49 -5.05 1.36
CA LEU A 187 17.07 -4.78 2.74
C LEU A 187 15.56 -4.63 2.85
N PHE A 188 14.93 -3.92 1.91
CA PHE A 188 13.51 -3.60 2.02
C PHE A 188 12.59 -4.83 1.83
N PRO A 189 12.80 -5.69 0.81
CA PRO A 189 12.09 -6.97 0.73
C PRO A 189 12.34 -7.88 1.93
N LEU A 190 13.58 -8.02 2.39
CA LEU A 190 13.90 -8.88 3.55
C LEU A 190 13.20 -8.39 4.82
N PHE A 191 13.20 -7.08 5.07
CA PHE A 191 12.45 -6.48 6.16
C PHE A 191 10.94 -6.74 6.01
N THR A 192 10.40 -6.56 4.80
CA THR A 192 8.98 -6.77 4.51
C THR A 192 8.58 -8.22 4.75
N PHE A 193 9.42 -9.18 4.35
CA PHE A 193 9.23 -10.60 4.64
C PHE A 193 9.12 -10.85 6.16
N GLY A 194 10.09 -10.37 6.94
CA GLY A 194 10.08 -10.55 8.40
C GLY A 194 8.86 -9.87 9.07
N ALA A 195 8.51 -8.68 8.62
CA ALA A 195 7.34 -7.96 9.11
C ALA A 195 6.02 -8.68 8.79
N LEU A 196 5.87 -9.21 7.57
CA LEU A 196 4.68 -9.95 7.16
C LEU A 196 4.59 -11.32 7.81
N TRP A 197 5.73 -11.99 8.00
CA TRP A 197 5.81 -13.25 8.71
C TRP A 197 5.29 -13.13 10.15
N TRP A 198 5.57 -12.02 10.84
CA TRP A 198 5.05 -11.79 12.20
C TRP A 198 3.53 -11.56 12.26
N LEU A 199 2.96 -11.05 11.17
CA LEU A 199 1.56 -10.63 11.11
C LEU A 199 0.68 -11.74 10.52
N PRO A 200 -0.66 -11.67 10.66
CA PRO A 200 -1.54 -12.61 9.99
C PRO A 200 -1.41 -12.53 8.47
N MET A 201 -1.49 -13.69 7.82
CA MET A 201 -1.35 -13.87 6.37
C MET A 201 -2.22 -12.91 5.55
N VAL A 202 -3.41 -12.54 6.03
CA VAL A 202 -4.30 -11.57 5.39
C VAL A 202 -3.59 -10.27 4.96
N LYS A 203 -2.55 -9.85 5.70
CA LYS A 203 -1.79 -8.64 5.37
C LYS A 203 -0.89 -8.84 4.16
N SER A 204 -0.31 -10.03 3.99
CA SER A 204 0.45 -10.40 2.79
C SER A 204 -0.45 -10.35 1.56
N LEU A 205 -1.66 -10.93 1.64
CA LEU A 205 -2.66 -10.85 0.57
C LEU A 205 -2.99 -9.40 0.23
N PHE A 206 -3.33 -8.59 1.24
CA PHE A 206 -3.64 -7.17 1.04
C PHE A 206 -2.51 -6.43 0.31
N ILE A 207 -1.27 -6.54 0.79
CA ILE A 207 -0.11 -5.83 0.22
C ILE A 207 0.13 -6.30 -1.21
N LEU A 208 0.17 -7.62 -1.43
CA LEU A 208 0.40 -8.21 -2.75
C LEU A 208 -0.64 -7.76 -3.77
N THR A 209 -1.93 -7.90 -3.45
CA THR A 209 -3.04 -7.44 -4.33
C THR A 209 -2.93 -5.96 -4.63
N SER A 210 -2.61 -5.15 -3.61
CA SER A 210 -2.42 -3.72 -3.76
C SER A 210 -1.27 -3.37 -4.73
N MET A 211 -0.16 -4.10 -4.66
CA MET A 211 0.99 -3.88 -5.53
C MET A 211 0.68 -4.29 -6.97
N ILE A 212 0.08 -5.47 -7.15
CA ILE A 212 -0.39 -5.95 -8.46
C ILE A 212 -1.34 -4.93 -9.09
N PHE A 213 -2.33 -4.43 -8.33
CA PHE A 213 -3.24 -3.40 -8.81
C PHE A 213 -2.49 -2.13 -9.25
N SER A 214 -1.52 -1.68 -8.46
CA SER A 214 -0.74 -0.48 -8.77
C SER A 214 0.06 -0.65 -10.06
N ASP A 215 0.65 -1.84 -10.28
CA ASP A 215 1.44 -2.15 -11.46
C ASP A 215 0.54 -2.27 -12.71
N ILE A 216 -0.65 -2.88 -12.58
CA ILE A 216 -1.66 -2.92 -13.65
C ILE A 216 -2.06 -1.50 -14.06
N ILE A 217 -2.38 -0.64 -13.08
CA ILE A 217 -2.75 0.76 -13.34
C ILE A 217 -1.60 1.51 -14.03
N GLN A 218 -0.36 1.32 -13.58
CA GLN A 218 0.79 1.94 -14.22
C GLN A 218 0.92 1.51 -15.67
N LEU A 219 0.73 0.24 -15.98
CA LEU A 219 0.76 -0.31 -17.33
C LEU A 219 -0.34 0.30 -18.22
N VAL A 220 -1.54 0.49 -17.68
CA VAL A 220 -2.67 1.12 -18.39
C VAL A 220 -2.46 2.63 -18.62
N ILE A 221 -1.89 3.35 -17.65
CA ILE A 221 -1.67 4.81 -17.74
C ILE A 221 -0.42 5.15 -18.57
N TRP A 222 0.57 4.26 -18.61
CA TRP A 222 1.84 4.45 -19.33
C TRP A 222 1.69 4.99 -20.76
N PRO A 223 0.83 4.45 -21.64
CA PRO A 223 0.65 4.97 -23.01
C PRO A 223 0.17 6.43 -23.04
N PHE A 224 -0.77 6.82 -22.18
CA PHE A 224 -1.31 8.19 -22.13
C PHE A 224 -0.28 9.21 -21.65
N LYS A 225 0.62 8.80 -20.74
CA LYS A 225 1.69 9.66 -20.24
C LYS A 225 2.75 9.93 -21.31
N LYS A 226 3.08 8.93 -22.14
CA LYS A 226 4.03 9.07 -23.26
C LYS A 226 3.54 10.06 -24.32
N ILE A 227 2.24 10.09 -24.61
CA ILE A 227 1.64 11.02 -25.58
C ILE A 227 1.74 12.47 -25.09
N LYS A 228 1.45 12.72 -23.80
CA LYS A 228 1.48 14.07 -23.22
C LYS A 228 2.88 14.64 -22.99
N ASP A 229 3.88 13.78 -22.79
CA ASP A 229 5.27 14.23 -22.65
C ASP A 229 5.95 14.47 -24.03
N ASN A 230 5.33 14.00 -25.13
CA ASN A 230 5.81 14.16 -26.51
C ASN A 230 5.03 15.23 -27.31
N ALA A 231 4.05 15.90 -26.68
CA ALA A 231 3.25 17.00 -27.24
C ALA A 231 3.57 18.30 -26.49
#